data_AF-A0A1G3SKR4-F1
#
_entry.id   AF-A0A1G3SKR4-F1
#
_cell.length_a   1.000
_cell.length_b   1.000
_cell.length_c   1.000
_cell.angle_alpha   90.00
_cell.angle_beta   90.00
_cell.angle_gamma   90.00
#
_symmetry.space_group_name_H-M   'P 1'
#
loop_
_entity.id
_entity.type
_entity.pdbx_description
1 polymer ?
#
loop_
_entity_poly.entity_id
_entity_poly.type
_entity_poly.pdbx_seq_one_letter_code
_entity_poly.pdbx_strand_id
1 'polypeptide(L)'
;MRFLPLLFALSLTLAASPKEINSFNGKFVQTIIDDNGKKIVYSGELWASKPQNALWVYQKPIQKSVYINAQKITVIEPSIEQVTLRTLDEEIDFLQIIQKAKKVDNEKYSATVKGQTYTVTFKNDLLNSISYTDGYDNRVTILFNNPTQNKPIDSGKFKPTIPAEYDIIKG
;
A
#
# COMPACT_ATOMS: atom_id res chain seq x y z
N MET A 1 -23.22 -12.73 57.36
CA MET A 1 -23.30 -12.17 56.00
C MET A 1 -22.00 -12.50 55.28
N ARG A 2 -22.05 -13.30 54.22
CA ARG A 2 -20.87 -13.84 53.52
C ARG A 2 -20.77 -13.11 52.18
N PHE A 3 -19.88 -12.13 52.10
CA PHE A 3 -19.65 -11.35 50.89
C PHE A 3 -18.91 -12.22 49.87
N LEU A 4 -19.50 -12.39 48.68
CA LEU A 4 -18.91 -13.06 47.53
C LEU A 4 -18.14 -12.00 46.72
N PRO A 5 -16.82 -12.13 46.49
CA PRO A 5 -16.09 -11.18 45.67
C PRO A 5 -16.44 -11.41 44.20
N LEU A 6 -16.93 -10.36 43.54
CA LEU A 6 -17.19 -10.33 42.11
C LEU A 6 -15.83 -10.30 41.38
N LEU A 7 -15.39 -11.44 40.83
CA LEU A 7 -14.21 -11.52 39.97
C LEU A 7 -14.51 -10.78 38.65
N PHE A 8 -13.96 -9.58 38.50
CA PHE A 8 -13.95 -8.87 37.23
C PHE A 8 -12.89 -9.50 36.33
N ALA A 9 -13.31 -10.43 35.46
CA ALA A 9 -12.44 -11.01 34.46
C ALA A 9 -12.13 -9.96 33.39
N LEU A 10 -10.97 -9.32 33.51
CA LEU A 10 -10.44 -8.43 32.49
C LEU A 10 -10.00 -9.27 31.29
N SER A 11 -10.87 -9.43 30.30
CA SER A 11 -10.54 -10.07 29.03
C SER A 11 -9.56 -9.18 28.26
N LEU A 12 -8.26 -9.47 28.38
CA LEU A 12 -7.27 -8.96 27.43
C LEU A 12 -7.54 -9.60 26.07
N THR A 13 -8.31 -8.92 25.22
CA THR A 13 -8.35 -9.26 23.80
C THR A 13 -7.00 -8.91 23.21
N LEU A 14 -6.11 -9.90 23.07
CA LEU A 14 -4.95 -9.82 22.20
C LEU A 14 -5.46 -9.57 20.78
N ALA A 15 -5.44 -8.31 20.35
CA ALA A 15 -5.71 -7.97 18.96
C ALA A 15 -4.62 -8.65 18.12
N ALA A 16 -4.98 -9.72 17.42
CA ALA A 16 -4.06 -10.41 16.53
C ALA A 16 -3.65 -9.47 15.40
N SER A 17 -2.35 -9.13 15.35
CA SER A 17 -1.77 -8.41 14.23
C SER A 17 -1.83 -9.28 12.97
N PRO A 18 -2.07 -8.70 11.77
CA PRO A 18 -1.96 -9.44 10.53
C PRO A 18 -0.54 -10.01 10.40
N LYS A 19 -0.42 -11.20 9.81
CA LYS A 19 0.84 -11.89 9.63
C LYS A 19 1.84 -10.97 8.91
N GLU A 20 3.05 -10.89 9.45
CA GLU A 20 4.07 -9.98 8.95
C GLU A 20 4.38 -10.23 7.46
N ILE A 21 4.38 -9.15 6.68
CA ILE A 21 4.72 -9.16 5.25
C ILE A 21 6.10 -8.51 5.09
N ASN A 22 7.09 -9.34 4.74
CA ASN A 22 8.46 -8.93 4.44
C ASN A 22 8.66 -8.59 2.96
N SER A 23 7.88 -9.25 2.09
CA SER A 23 7.83 -8.97 0.66
C SER A 23 6.45 -9.27 0.11
N PHE A 24 6.08 -8.56 -0.95
CA PHE A 24 4.79 -8.66 -1.62
C PHE A 24 4.98 -8.42 -3.11
N ASN A 25 4.31 -9.21 -3.94
CA ASN A 25 4.10 -8.84 -5.33
C ASN A 25 2.74 -9.33 -5.84
N GLY A 26 2.11 -8.56 -6.72
CA GLY A 26 0.81 -8.93 -7.28
C GLY A 26 0.33 -7.96 -8.33
N LYS A 27 -0.62 -8.41 -9.15
CA LYS A 27 -1.36 -7.51 -10.04
C LYS A 27 -2.36 -6.72 -9.22
N PHE A 28 -2.58 -5.47 -9.58
CA PHE A 28 -3.58 -4.64 -8.92
C PHE A 28 -4.57 -4.02 -9.91
N VAL A 29 -5.77 -3.76 -9.41
CA VAL A 29 -6.75 -2.85 -10.01
C VAL A 29 -7.07 -1.79 -8.96
N GLN A 30 -6.76 -0.54 -9.27
CA GLN A 30 -7.09 0.60 -8.43
C GLN A 30 -8.28 1.33 -9.03
N THR A 31 -9.31 1.56 -8.22
CA THR A 31 -10.47 2.37 -8.57
C THR A 31 -10.47 3.61 -7.70
N ILE A 32 -10.60 4.77 -8.34
CA ILE A 32 -10.77 6.08 -7.70
C ILE A 32 -12.16 6.58 -8.08
N ILE A 33 -12.96 6.94 -7.08
CA ILE A 33 -14.30 7.50 -7.26
C ILE A 33 -14.33 8.86 -6.56
N ASP A 34 -14.62 9.93 -7.30
CA ASP A 34 -14.76 11.27 -6.72
C ASP A 34 -16.12 11.46 -6.01
N ASP A 35 -16.29 12.62 -5.38
CA ASP A 35 -17.52 13.04 -4.69
C ASP A 35 -18.76 13.05 -5.59
N ASN A 36 -18.57 13.28 -6.89
CA ASN A 36 -19.61 13.28 -7.93
C ASN A 36 -19.88 11.88 -8.52
N GLY A 37 -19.17 10.85 -8.06
CA GLY A 37 -19.31 9.47 -8.52
C GLY A 37 -18.58 9.16 -9.83
N LYS A 38 -17.78 10.08 -10.37
CA LYS A 38 -16.93 9.83 -11.53
C LYS A 38 -15.85 8.82 -11.17
N LYS A 39 -15.64 7.85 -12.05
CA LYS A 39 -14.76 6.71 -11.81
C LYS A 39 -13.55 6.74 -12.74
N ILE A 40 -12.36 6.58 -12.15
CA ILE A 40 -11.11 6.30 -12.87
C ILE A 40 -10.57 4.96 -12.40
N VAL A 41 -10.09 4.14 -13.34
CA VAL A 41 -9.53 2.81 -13.05
C VAL A 41 -8.12 2.71 -13.58
N TYR A 42 -7.19 2.34 -12.70
CA TYR A 42 -5.82 1.99 -13.04
C TYR A 42 -5.60 0.49 -12.87
N SER A 43 -4.71 -0.08 -13.66
CA SER A 43 -4.27 -1.46 -13.48
C SER A 43 -2.78 -1.59 -13.70
N GLY A 44 -2.18 -2.54 -12.99
CA GLY A 44 -0.74 -2.72 -13.06
C GLY A 44 -0.21 -3.80 -12.15
N GLU A 45 1.05 -3.66 -11.77
CA GLU A 45 1.74 -4.56 -10.85
C GLU A 45 2.38 -3.78 -9.71
N LEU A 46 2.34 -4.37 -8.53
CA LEU A 46 3.01 -3.89 -7.34
C LEU A 46 4.07 -4.91 -6.92
N TRP A 47 5.26 -4.41 -6.62
CA TRP A 47 6.33 -5.14 -5.94
C TRP A 47 6.73 -4.34 -4.70
N ALA A 48 6.89 -4.98 -3.55
CA ALA A 48 7.35 -4.34 -2.33
C ALA A 48 8.22 -5.30 -1.51
N SER A 49 9.23 -4.76 -0.85
CA SER A 49 10.03 -5.50 0.11
C SER A 49 10.57 -4.60 1.21
N LYS A 50 10.78 -5.17 2.39
CA LYS A 50 11.49 -4.47 3.46
C LYS A 50 12.94 -4.14 3.04
N PRO A 51 13.56 -3.11 3.65
CA PRO A 51 13.00 -2.24 4.69
C PRO A 51 11.99 -1.22 4.17
N GLN A 52 12.14 -0.72 2.94
CA GLN A 52 11.26 0.31 2.35
C GLN A 52 11.46 0.38 0.83
N ASN A 53 11.35 -0.76 0.16
CA ASN A 53 11.43 -0.83 -1.30
C ASN A 53 10.04 -1.05 -1.89
N ALA A 54 9.70 -0.29 -2.92
CA ALA A 54 8.51 -0.55 -3.70
C ALA A 54 8.70 -0.18 -5.17
N LEU A 55 7.93 -0.85 -6.03
CA LEU A 55 7.78 -0.54 -7.44
C LEU A 55 6.29 -0.71 -7.80
N TRP A 56 5.64 0.42 -8.10
CA TRP A 56 4.34 0.44 -8.77
C TRP A 56 4.56 0.59 -10.27
N VAL A 57 4.10 -0.39 -11.06
CA VAL A 57 4.07 -0.31 -12.51
C VAL A 57 2.63 -0.12 -12.95
N TYR A 58 2.26 1.09 -13.35
CA TYR A 58 0.96 1.38 -13.95
C TYR A 58 1.01 1.02 -15.44
N GLN A 59 0.07 0.19 -15.89
CA GLN A 59 -0.04 -0.27 -17.27
C GLN A 59 -1.20 0.42 -18.02
N LYS A 60 -2.29 0.71 -17.31
CA LYS A 60 -3.47 1.39 -17.85
C LYS A 60 -4.01 2.44 -16.87
N PRO A 61 -4.65 3.51 -17.36
CA PRO A 61 -4.74 3.91 -18.76
C PRO A 61 -3.44 4.60 -19.26
N ILE A 62 -2.62 5.10 -18.34
CA ILE A 62 -1.37 5.80 -18.63
C ILE A 62 -0.24 4.97 -18.04
N GLN A 63 0.80 4.75 -18.83
CA GLN A 63 1.99 4.02 -18.39
C GLN A 63 2.87 4.93 -17.53
N LYS A 64 3.19 4.46 -16.33
CA LYS A 64 4.19 5.08 -15.47
C LYS A 64 4.71 4.10 -14.44
N SER A 65 5.94 4.32 -13.97
CA SER A 65 6.55 3.52 -12.92
C SER A 65 6.92 4.40 -11.75
N VAL A 66 6.58 4.00 -10.53
CA VAL A 66 6.94 4.69 -9.29
C VAL A 66 7.83 3.76 -8.48
N TYR A 67 9.10 4.12 -8.39
CA TYR A 67 10.11 3.44 -7.59
C TYR A 67 10.24 4.14 -6.24
N ILE A 68 10.29 3.35 -5.17
CA ILE A 68 10.62 3.80 -3.81
C ILE A 68 11.80 2.97 -3.33
N ASN A 69 12.91 3.62 -2.99
CA ASN A 69 14.12 2.98 -2.46
C ASN A 69 14.96 4.04 -1.74
N ALA A 70 15.49 3.71 -0.55
CA ALA A 70 16.41 4.58 0.20
C ALA A 70 15.89 6.02 0.34
N GLN A 71 14.63 6.17 0.74
CA GLN A 71 13.93 7.45 0.96
C GLN A 71 13.79 8.33 -0.29
N LYS A 72 14.04 7.77 -1.47
CA LYS A 72 13.87 8.43 -2.77
C LYS A 72 12.67 7.86 -3.50
N ILE A 73 11.94 8.74 -4.15
CA ILE A 73 10.91 8.39 -5.12
C ILE A 73 11.41 8.77 -6.50
N THR A 74 11.31 7.83 -7.44
CA THR A 74 11.56 8.08 -8.86
C THR A 74 10.31 7.70 -9.63
N VAL A 75 9.67 8.70 -10.24
CA VAL A 75 8.53 8.50 -11.13
C VAL A 75 9.04 8.58 -12.57
N ILE A 76 8.77 7.56 -13.37
CA ILE A 76 9.10 7.52 -14.80
C ILE A 76 7.79 7.52 -15.58
N GLU A 77 7.62 8.49 -16.48
CA GLU A 77 6.40 8.69 -17.29
C GLU A 77 6.77 8.67 -18.78
N PRO A 78 6.78 7.49 -19.44
CA PRO A 78 7.23 7.36 -20.83
C PRO A 78 6.45 8.18 -21.85
N SER A 79 5.16 8.42 -21.63
CA SER A 79 4.31 9.15 -22.57
C SER A 79 4.67 10.62 -22.75
N ILE A 80 5.45 11.17 -21.82
CA ILE A 80 5.94 12.54 -21.84
C ILE A 80 7.47 12.60 -21.69
N GLU A 81 8.16 11.46 -21.84
CA GLU A 81 9.62 11.35 -21.76
C GLU A 81 10.20 12.04 -20.52
N GLN A 82 9.59 11.80 -19.34
CA GLN A 82 9.93 12.52 -18.11
C GLN A 82 10.26 11.59 -16.94
N VAL A 83 11.21 12.04 -16.10
CA VAL A 83 11.53 11.47 -14.79
C VAL A 83 11.37 12.53 -13.71
N THR A 84 10.58 12.24 -12.67
CA THR A 84 10.46 13.09 -11.48
C THR A 84 11.14 12.43 -10.29
N LEU A 85 12.04 13.17 -9.62
CA LEU A 85 12.74 12.76 -8.41
C LEU A 85 12.18 13.50 -7.20
N ARG A 86 11.80 12.79 -6.13
CA ARG A 86 11.27 13.36 -4.88
C ARG A 86 11.85 12.65 -3.65
N THR A 87 11.72 13.24 -2.47
CA THR A 87 11.96 12.56 -1.20
C THR A 87 10.68 11.90 -0.67
N LEU A 88 10.82 10.83 0.12
CA LEU A 88 9.70 10.07 0.67
C LEU A 88 9.02 10.75 1.88
N ASP A 89 9.53 11.89 2.34
CA ASP A 89 9.13 12.50 3.62
C ASP A 89 7.62 12.76 3.71
N GLU A 90 6.97 13.04 2.58
CA GLU A 90 5.53 13.32 2.49
C GLU A 90 4.68 12.09 2.09
N GLU A 91 5.29 11.04 1.57
CA GLU A 91 4.56 9.95 0.92
C GLU A 91 4.37 8.75 1.87
N ILE A 92 3.39 7.90 1.57
CA ILE A 92 2.95 6.85 2.48
C ILE A 92 3.52 5.49 2.06
N ASP A 93 4.14 4.80 3.03
CA ASP A 93 4.73 3.49 2.84
C ASP A 93 3.67 2.38 2.93
N PHE A 94 3.52 1.64 1.84
CA PHE A 94 2.58 0.51 1.73
C PHE A 94 2.81 -0.59 2.76
N LEU A 95 4.06 -0.98 3.01
CA LEU A 95 4.34 -2.01 4.00
C LEU A 95 4.04 -1.49 5.40
N GLN A 96 4.21 -0.19 5.64
CA GLN A 96 3.85 0.45 6.90
C GLN A 96 2.34 0.42 7.16
N ILE A 97 1.51 0.65 6.14
CA ILE A 97 0.03 0.52 6.27
C ILE A 97 -0.32 -0.87 6.79
N ILE A 98 0.25 -1.92 6.18
CA ILE A 98 -0.03 -3.31 6.53
C ILE A 98 0.46 -3.64 7.94
N GLN A 99 1.68 -3.22 8.28
CA GLN A 99 2.27 -3.48 9.61
C GLN A 99 1.50 -2.80 10.74
N LYS A 100 0.95 -1.61 10.50
CA LYS A 100 0.17 -0.87 11.50
C LYS A 100 -1.29 -1.29 11.56
N ALA A 101 -1.76 -2.13 10.65
CA ALA A 101 -3.15 -2.54 10.58
C ALA A 101 -3.51 -3.42 11.77
N LYS A 102 -4.59 -3.08 12.48
CA LYS A 102 -5.14 -3.81 13.60
C LYS A 102 -6.42 -4.50 13.19
N LYS A 103 -6.63 -5.74 13.64
CA LYS A 103 -7.84 -6.50 13.31
C LYS A 103 -9.08 -5.79 13.82
N VAL A 104 -10.10 -5.66 12.97
CA VAL A 104 -11.40 -5.06 13.30
C VAL A 104 -12.52 -6.09 13.17
N ASP A 105 -12.41 -7.01 12.21
CA ASP A 105 -13.35 -8.10 12.00
C ASP A 105 -12.60 -9.32 11.43
N ASN A 106 -13.31 -10.41 11.13
CA ASN A 106 -12.76 -11.48 10.32
C ASN A 106 -12.31 -10.90 8.97
N GLU A 107 -11.08 -11.22 8.58
CA GLU A 107 -10.47 -10.77 7.31
C GLU A 107 -10.33 -9.25 7.11
N LYS A 108 -10.77 -8.40 8.04
CA LYS A 108 -10.75 -6.94 7.94
C LYS A 108 -9.91 -6.29 9.04
N TYR A 109 -9.06 -5.37 8.64
CA TYR A 109 -8.13 -4.64 9.49
C TYR A 109 -8.21 -3.14 9.21
N SER A 110 -7.81 -2.32 10.18
CA SER A 110 -7.74 -0.86 10.05
C SER A 110 -6.37 -0.36 10.48
N ALA A 111 -5.78 0.53 9.69
CA ALA A 111 -4.53 1.21 10.00
C ALA A 111 -4.73 2.71 9.92
N THR A 112 -4.04 3.47 10.77
CA THR A 112 -3.95 4.94 10.62
C THR A 112 -2.49 5.33 10.46
N VAL A 113 -2.18 6.02 9.37
CA VAL A 113 -0.82 6.44 9.00
C VAL A 113 -0.88 7.90 8.57
N LYS A 114 -0.08 8.77 9.20
CA LYS A 114 -0.04 10.22 8.93
C LYS A 114 -1.43 10.88 8.90
N GLY A 115 -2.33 10.49 9.80
CA GLY A 115 -3.70 11.02 9.86
C GLY A 115 -4.69 10.38 8.89
N GLN A 116 -4.23 9.60 7.91
CA GLN A 116 -5.08 8.86 6.98
C GLN A 116 -5.48 7.50 7.54
N THR A 117 -6.76 7.16 7.50
CA THR A 117 -7.25 5.82 7.84
C THR A 117 -7.39 4.94 6.60
N TYR A 118 -6.93 3.69 6.73
CA TYR A 118 -6.94 2.64 5.73
C TYR A 118 -7.74 1.45 6.23
N THR A 119 -8.58 0.89 5.37
CA THR A 119 -9.13 -0.45 5.56
C THR A 119 -8.32 -1.44 4.73
N VAL A 120 -7.82 -2.49 5.37
CA VAL A 120 -7.04 -3.55 4.74
C VAL A 120 -7.81 -4.85 4.88
N THR A 121 -7.97 -5.59 3.78
CA THR A 121 -8.62 -6.91 3.82
C THR A 121 -7.66 -8.01 3.42
N PHE A 122 -7.76 -9.16 4.08
CA PHE A 122 -7.06 -10.39 3.74
C PHE A 122 -8.07 -11.45 3.32
N LYS A 123 -7.69 -12.36 2.42
CA LYS A 123 -8.47 -13.54 2.07
C LYS A 123 -7.55 -14.74 2.13
N ASN A 124 -7.88 -15.75 2.92
CA ASN A 124 -6.99 -16.91 3.15
C ASN A 124 -5.55 -16.48 3.50
N ASP A 125 -5.39 -15.54 4.44
CA ASP A 125 -4.11 -14.94 4.86
C ASP A 125 -3.31 -14.17 3.80
N LEU A 126 -3.88 -13.96 2.60
CA LEU A 126 -3.29 -13.16 1.54
C LEU A 126 -3.94 -11.77 1.48
N LEU A 127 -3.12 -10.73 1.34
CA LEU A 127 -3.57 -9.35 1.17
C LEU A 127 -4.45 -9.24 -0.07
N ASN A 128 -5.72 -8.93 0.15
CA ASN A 128 -6.73 -8.89 -0.90
C ASN A 128 -7.03 -7.45 -1.36
N SER A 129 -7.09 -6.50 -0.42
CA SER A 129 -7.37 -5.11 -0.77
C SER A 129 -6.89 -4.10 0.25
N ILE A 130 -6.71 -2.86 -0.22
CA ILE A 130 -6.54 -1.66 0.59
C ILE A 130 -7.53 -0.62 0.09
N SER A 131 -8.23 0.06 1.01
CA SER A 131 -9.12 1.17 0.67
C SER A 131 -8.97 2.32 1.66
N TYR A 132 -9.14 3.53 1.15
CA TYR A 132 -9.03 4.78 1.91
C TYR A 132 -9.77 5.91 1.17
N THR A 133 -9.93 7.04 1.84
CA THR A 133 -10.36 8.30 1.22
C THR A 133 -9.14 9.20 1.12
N ASP A 134 -8.81 9.74 -0.04
CA ASP A 134 -7.62 10.60 -0.19
C ASP A 134 -7.88 12.05 0.28
N GLY A 135 -6.88 12.93 0.16
CA GLY A 135 -6.98 14.34 0.57
C GLY A 135 -7.92 15.21 -0.27
N TYR A 136 -8.50 14.66 -1.35
CA TYR A 136 -9.49 15.32 -2.20
C TYR A 136 -10.87 14.66 -2.08
N ASP A 137 -11.10 13.93 -0.97
CA ASP A 137 -12.32 13.17 -0.69
C ASP A 137 -12.63 12.05 -1.70
N ASN A 138 -11.65 11.66 -2.54
CA ASN A 138 -11.86 10.53 -3.44
C ASN A 138 -11.79 9.23 -2.67
N ARG A 139 -12.73 8.33 -2.98
CA ARG A 139 -12.73 6.96 -2.46
C ARG A 139 -11.81 6.11 -3.32
N VAL A 140 -10.69 5.68 -2.74
CA VAL A 140 -9.68 4.85 -3.40
C VAL A 140 -9.80 3.41 -2.91
N THR A 141 -9.84 2.46 -3.85
CA THR A 141 -9.77 1.02 -3.57
C THR A 141 -8.74 0.36 -4.46
N ILE A 142 -7.81 -0.38 -3.89
CA ILE A 142 -6.79 -1.17 -4.58
C ILE A 142 -7.11 -2.64 -4.30
N LEU A 143 -7.45 -3.39 -5.35
CA LEU A 143 -7.70 -4.83 -5.30
C LEU A 143 -6.47 -5.55 -5.85
N PHE A 144 -5.97 -6.54 -5.12
CA PHE A 144 -4.86 -7.38 -5.54
C PHE A 144 -5.35 -8.72 -6.07
N ASN A 145 -4.76 -9.19 -7.16
CA ASN A 145 -5.08 -10.48 -7.77
C ASN A 145 -3.89 -11.42 -7.70
N ASN A 146 -4.12 -12.61 -7.15
CA ASN A 146 -3.13 -13.68 -6.95
C ASN A 146 -1.79 -13.17 -6.39
N PRO A 147 -1.79 -12.48 -5.23
CA PRO A 147 -0.55 -11.95 -4.67
C PRO A 147 0.35 -13.09 -4.19
N THR A 148 1.65 -12.86 -4.30
CA THR A 148 2.69 -13.64 -3.66
C THR A 148 3.25 -12.83 -2.49
N GLN A 149 3.37 -13.46 -1.33
CA GLN A 149 3.91 -12.85 -0.11
C GLN A 149 5.11 -13.63 0.40
N ASN A 150 6.04 -12.92 1.04
CA ASN A 150 7.17 -13.50 1.77
C ASN A 150 8.05 -14.43 0.90
N LYS A 151 8.15 -14.14 -0.39
CA LYS A 151 9.13 -14.76 -1.31
C LYS A 151 10.28 -13.79 -1.61
N PRO A 152 11.51 -14.28 -1.83
CA PRO A 152 12.62 -13.43 -2.23
C PRO A 152 12.30 -12.64 -3.50
N ILE A 153 12.70 -11.37 -3.52
CA ILE A 153 12.63 -10.49 -4.68
C ILE A 153 14.05 -9.97 -4.93
N ASP A 154 14.49 -10.00 -6.18
CA ASP A 154 15.78 -9.42 -6.56
C ASP A 154 15.80 -7.91 -6.24
N SER A 155 16.80 -7.48 -5.47
CA SER A 155 17.02 -6.07 -5.14
C SER A 155 17.14 -5.16 -6.37
N GLY A 156 17.61 -5.69 -7.51
CA GLY A 156 17.69 -4.98 -8.79
C GLY A 156 16.32 -4.55 -9.32
N LYS A 157 15.23 -5.23 -8.91
CA LYS A 157 13.85 -4.88 -9.29
C LYS A 157 13.45 -3.46 -8.87
N PHE A 158 14.06 -2.94 -7.80
CA PHE A 158 13.76 -1.62 -7.23
C PHE A 158 14.72 -0.52 -7.70
N LYS A 159 15.59 -0.82 -8.67
CA LYS A 159 16.49 0.17 -9.27
C LYS A 159 15.86 0.72 -10.56
N PRO A 160 15.56 2.02 -10.64
CA PRO A 160 15.05 2.61 -11.86
C PRO A 160 16.12 2.60 -12.95
N THR A 161 15.72 2.29 -14.19
CA THR A 161 16.53 2.53 -15.39
C THR A 161 16.01 3.79 -16.04
N ILE A 162 16.79 4.87 -15.96
CA ILE A 162 16.43 6.18 -16.49
C ILE A 162 16.98 6.29 -17.92
N PRO A 163 16.12 6.48 -18.94
CA PRO A 163 16.57 6.76 -20.30
C PRO A 163 17.30 8.10 -20.37
N ALA A 164 18.33 8.19 -21.20
CA ALA A 164 19.22 9.37 -21.27
C ALA A 164 18.52 10.58 -21.91
N GLU A 165 17.49 10.31 -22.71
CA GLU A 165 16.69 11.28 -23.45
C GLU A 165 15.55 11.89 -22.63
N TYR A 166 15.31 11.40 -21.41
CA TYR A 166 14.18 11.89 -20.59
C TYR A 166 14.55 13.13 -19.80
N ASP A 167 13.60 14.07 -19.74
CA ASP A 167 13.70 15.26 -18.90
C ASP A 167 13.65 14.90 -17.42
N ILE A 168 14.61 15.40 -16.63
CA ILE A 168 14.68 15.13 -15.20
C ILE A 168 14.21 16.35 -14.41
N ILE A 169 13.11 16.18 -13.68
CA ILE A 169 12.54 17.18 -12.77
C ILE A 169 12.85 16.77 -11.33
N LYS A 170 13.24 17.76 -10.52
CA LYS A 170 13.37 17.62 -9.05
C LYS A 170 12.17 18.28 -8.40
N GLY A 171 11.39 17.50 -7.67
CA GLY A 171 10.32 17.97 -6.80
C GLY A 171 10.79 18.18 -5.37
#